data_AF-A0A9W9ILI9-F1
#
_entry.id   AF-A0A9W9ILI9-F1
#
_cell.length_a   1.000
_cell.length_b   1.000
_cell.length_c   1.000
_cell.angle_alpha   90.00
_cell.angle_beta   90.00
_cell.angle_gamma   90.00
#
_symmetry.space_group_name_H-M   'P 1'
#
loop_
_entity.id
_entity.type
_entity.pdbx_description
1 polymer ?
#
loop_
_entity_poly.entity_id
_entity_poly.type
_entity_poly.pdbx_seq_one_letter_code
_entity_poly.pdbx_strand_id
1 'polypeptide(L)'
;MTTRPFKIHVPDHKLERLRQKLALTDYPTDDPTSPNQTWGRGVPSSEIRRLAMVWQTSFDWRKVEAQLNKFPQFLTSVEVEGFGSYDIHHIHSRSPRSDAVPLLFLHGWPGSFIEVTRILEGLVQGADGSPVFHVIAPSLIDFGFSSSSGSKPFGMDQHAEALNGLMLALGYNQYMIQSGDVGSLITRFIALKYGRERCLAYHTNTSAPAEPTPATSPEVCAKMGETPLSNSEMKALERSAQFSKEGLGYYQQLSTKPQTIAYCLRDSPVGLLAWIYEKMHDWSDDYAWTDEEVLT
;
A
#
# COMPACT_ATOMS: atom_id res chain seq x y z
N MET A 1 -6.09 16.36 19.91
CA MET A 1 -5.60 15.10 19.30
C MET A 1 -5.42 14.09 20.42
N THR A 2 -5.98 12.90 20.27
CA THR A 2 -5.94 11.82 21.28
C THR A 2 -5.42 10.56 20.62
N THR A 3 -4.39 9.95 21.22
CA THR A 3 -3.83 8.66 20.79
C THR A 3 -4.24 7.58 21.77
N ARG A 4 -4.76 6.45 21.28
CA ARG A 4 -5.19 5.31 22.10
C ARG A 4 -4.65 4.00 21.53
N PRO A 5 -4.28 3.02 22.39
CA PRO A 5 -3.91 1.68 21.93
C PRO A 5 -5.01 1.03 21.09
N PHE A 6 -4.59 0.26 20.09
CA PHE A 6 -5.48 -0.49 19.21
C PHE A 6 -5.06 -1.97 19.16
N LYS A 7 -6.05 -2.86 19.11
CA LYS A 7 -5.89 -4.28 18.88
C LYS A 7 -6.90 -4.68 17.80
N ILE A 8 -6.43 -5.40 16.80
CA ILE A 8 -7.28 -6.00 15.77
C ILE A 8 -8.15 -7.04 16.44
N HIS A 9 -9.46 -6.93 16.23
CA HIS A 9 -10.42 -7.93 16.65
C HIS A 9 -11.56 -8.01 15.63
N VAL A 10 -11.49 -9.00 14.75
CA VAL A 10 -12.55 -9.30 13.78
C VAL A 10 -13.59 -10.20 14.45
N PRO A 11 -14.88 -9.81 14.52
CA PRO A 11 -15.90 -10.66 15.13
C PRO A 11 -16.07 -12.00 14.42
N ASP A 12 -16.34 -13.08 15.17
CA ASP A 12 -16.48 -14.44 14.62
C ASP A 12 -17.52 -14.54 13.49
N HIS A 13 -18.63 -13.80 13.60
CA HIS A 13 -19.67 -13.81 12.57
C HIS A 13 -19.19 -13.30 11.21
N LYS A 14 -18.16 -12.44 11.15
CA LYS A 14 -17.56 -11.99 9.88
C LYS A 14 -16.71 -13.10 9.27
N LEU A 15 -15.98 -13.85 10.09
CA LEU A 15 -15.19 -15.00 9.62
C LEU A 15 -16.09 -16.13 9.13
N GLU A 16 -17.21 -16.38 9.83
CA GLU A 16 -18.19 -17.35 9.39
C GLU A 16 -18.86 -16.94 8.07
N ARG A 17 -19.26 -15.67 7.95
CA ARG A 17 -19.78 -15.13 6.69
C ARG A 17 -18.77 -15.26 5.55
N LEU A 18 -17.47 -15.05 5.80
CA LEU A 18 -16.42 -15.25 4.81
C LEU A 18 -16.39 -16.71 4.32
N ARG A 19 -16.37 -17.69 5.23
CA ARG A 19 -16.39 -19.12 4.88
C ARG A 19 -17.60 -19.51 4.03
N GLN A 20 -18.78 -18.99 4.37
CA GLN A 20 -20.01 -19.23 3.59
C GLN A 20 -19.89 -18.68 2.17
N LYS A 21 -19.35 -17.47 2.00
CA LYS A 21 -19.17 -16.86 0.67
C LYS A 21 -18.13 -17.61 -0.18
N LEU A 22 -17.06 -18.09 0.44
CA LEU A 22 -16.07 -18.96 -0.23
C LEU A 22 -16.71 -20.26 -0.71
N ALA A 23 -17.53 -20.90 0.14
CA ALA A 23 -18.21 -22.16 -0.19
C ALA A 23 -19.20 -22.05 -1.35
N LEU A 24 -19.84 -20.88 -1.51
CA LEU A 24 -20.87 -20.61 -2.49
C LEU A 24 -20.34 -19.90 -3.75
N THR A 25 -19.02 -19.80 -3.91
CA THR A 25 -18.45 -19.06 -5.04
C THR A 25 -18.68 -19.81 -6.35
N ASP A 26 -19.32 -19.13 -7.31
CA ASP A 26 -19.32 -19.50 -8.71
C ASP A 26 -18.07 -18.93 -9.39
N TYR A 27 -17.32 -19.79 -10.06
CA TYR A 27 -16.06 -19.44 -10.70
C TYR A 27 -16.24 -19.35 -12.22
N PRO A 28 -15.48 -18.49 -12.91
CA PRO A 28 -15.48 -18.47 -14.36
C PRO A 28 -14.99 -19.81 -14.93
N THR A 29 -15.49 -20.16 -16.11
CA THR A 29 -14.99 -21.29 -16.90
C THR A 29 -13.56 -21.01 -17.34
N ASP A 30 -12.68 -22.01 -17.26
CA ASP A 30 -11.32 -21.90 -17.78
C ASP A 30 -11.36 -21.57 -19.28
N ASP A 31 -10.40 -20.76 -19.75
CA ASP A 31 -10.28 -20.42 -21.17
C ASP A 31 -9.86 -21.69 -21.95
N PRO A 32 -10.74 -22.26 -22.80
CA PRO A 32 -10.44 -23.49 -23.53
C PRO A 32 -9.34 -23.29 -24.59
N THR A 33 -8.96 -22.03 -24.88
CA THR A 33 -7.96 -21.69 -25.91
C THR A 33 -6.54 -21.50 -25.35
N SER A 34 -6.37 -21.52 -24.02
CA SER A 34 -5.05 -21.44 -23.36
C SER A 34 -4.85 -22.63 -22.42
N PRO A 35 -4.57 -23.84 -22.95
CA PRO A 35 -4.36 -25.03 -22.12
C PRO A 35 -3.15 -24.91 -21.16
N ASN A 36 -2.27 -23.93 -21.38
CA ASN A 36 -1.13 -23.62 -20.52
C ASN A 36 -1.38 -22.45 -19.55
N GLN A 37 -2.64 -22.06 -19.30
CA GLN A 37 -3.04 -21.12 -18.24
C GLN A 37 -2.13 -19.89 -18.14
N THR A 38 -1.97 -19.17 -19.26
CA THR A 38 -1.08 -18.01 -19.30
C THR A 38 -1.69 -16.83 -18.53
N TRP A 39 -0.89 -16.20 -17.66
CA TRP A 39 -1.24 -14.98 -16.91
C TRP A 39 -1.55 -13.76 -17.80
N GLY A 40 -1.46 -13.89 -19.13
CA GLY A 40 -1.69 -12.81 -20.10
C GLY A 40 -3.14 -12.29 -20.15
N ARG A 41 -4.09 -12.93 -19.46
CA ARG A 41 -5.47 -12.45 -19.27
C ARG A 41 -5.84 -12.26 -17.79
N GLY A 42 -4.83 -12.17 -16.93
CA GLY A 42 -4.99 -12.17 -15.48
C GLY A 42 -4.80 -13.55 -14.86
N VAL A 43 -5.13 -13.66 -13.58
CA VAL A 43 -4.90 -14.87 -12.78
C VAL A 43 -5.68 -16.09 -13.30
N PRO A 44 -5.03 -17.27 -13.44
CA PRO A 44 -5.73 -18.52 -13.77
C PRO A 44 -6.80 -18.91 -12.73
N SER A 45 -7.97 -19.35 -13.20
CA SER A 45 -9.08 -19.78 -12.34
C SER A 45 -8.72 -21.01 -11.49
N SER A 46 -7.86 -21.90 -11.99
CA SER A 46 -7.26 -23.00 -11.23
C SER A 46 -6.55 -22.53 -9.95
N GLU A 47 -5.74 -21.47 -10.06
CA GLU A 47 -4.96 -20.93 -8.96
C GLU A 47 -5.86 -20.23 -7.93
N ILE A 48 -6.85 -19.46 -8.40
CA ILE A 48 -7.84 -18.84 -7.51
C ILE A 48 -8.70 -19.88 -6.79
N ARG A 49 -9.10 -20.97 -7.46
CA ARG A 49 -9.81 -22.09 -6.80
C ARG A 49 -8.93 -22.75 -5.73
N ARG A 50 -7.64 -22.94 -6.00
CA ARG A 50 -6.67 -23.49 -5.04
C ARG A 50 -6.56 -22.61 -3.81
N LEU A 51 -6.32 -21.30 -3.99
CA LEU A 51 -6.21 -20.34 -2.89
C LEU A 51 -7.52 -20.20 -2.11
N ALA A 52 -8.67 -20.15 -2.78
CA ALA A 52 -9.97 -20.07 -2.12
C ALA A 52 -10.27 -21.33 -1.29
N MET A 53 -9.86 -22.52 -1.76
CA MET A 53 -9.97 -23.76 -0.99
C MET A 53 -9.10 -23.73 0.27
N VAL A 54 -7.86 -23.28 0.17
CA VAL A 54 -6.97 -23.05 1.33
C VAL A 54 -7.59 -22.05 2.28
N TRP A 55 -8.11 -20.93 1.76
CA TRP A 55 -8.76 -19.89 2.55
C TRP A 55 -9.96 -20.39 3.34
N GLN A 56 -10.76 -21.27 2.73
CA GLN A 56 -11.94 -21.84 3.34
C GLN A 56 -11.61 -22.87 4.42
N THR A 57 -10.57 -23.70 4.20
CA THR A 57 -10.38 -24.95 4.95
C THR A 57 -9.23 -24.94 5.94
N SER A 58 -8.15 -24.21 5.66
CA SER A 58 -6.90 -24.29 6.45
C SER A 58 -6.34 -22.94 6.88
N PHE A 59 -6.75 -21.83 6.25
CA PHE A 59 -6.35 -20.49 6.68
C PHE A 59 -6.95 -20.14 8.04
N ASP A 60 -6.08 -19.78 8.98
CA ASP A 60 -6.44 -19.40 10.34
C ASP A 60 -6.24 -17.89 10.57
N TRP A 61 -7.31 -17.13 10.40
CA TRP A 61 -7.30 -15.69 10.71
C TRP A 61 -6.91 -15.40 12.16
N ARG A 62 -7.27 -16.25 13.14
CA ARG A 62 -6.96 -15.98 14.55
C ARG A 62 -5.47 -16.05 14.82
N LYS A 63 -4.77 -16.96 14.15
CA LYS A 63 -3.30 -17.00 14.14
C LYS A 63 -2.72 -15.70 13.58
N VAL A 64 -3.15 -15.28 12.39
CA VAL A 64 -2.68 -14.05 11.72
C VAL A 64 -2.97 -12.80 12.57
N GLU A 65 -4.20 -12.66 13.06
CA GLU A 65 -4.64 -11.59 13.95
C GLU A 65 -3.77 -11.51 15.21
N ALA A 66 -3.44 -12.65 15.83
CA ALA A 66 -2.54 -12.69 16.98
C ALA A 66 -1.12 -12.25 16.64
N GLN A 67 -0.59 -12.61 15.45
CA GLN A 67 0.72 -12.14 15.00
C GLN A 67 0.75 -10.62 14.77
N LEU A 68 -0.23 -10.10 14.02
CA LEU A 68 -0.34 -8.66 13.76
C LEU A 68 -0.49 -7.86 15.06
N ASN A 69 -1.25 -8.39 16.04
CA ASN A 69 -1.41 -7.78 17.35
C ASN A 69 -0.15 -7.76 18.24
N LYS A 70 0.97 -8.36 17.81
CA LYS A 70 2.27 -8.20 18.49
C LYS A 70 2.88 -6.83 18.22
N PHE A 71 2.54 -6.18 17.10
CA PHE A 71 3.03 -4.85 16.79
C PHE A 71 2.30 -3.79 17.63
N PRO A 72 2.99 -2.71 18.07
CA PRO A 72 2.39 -1.63 18.83
C PRO A 72 1.50 -0.76 17.92
N GLN A 73 0.20 -1.06 17.92
CA GLN A 73 -0.80 -0.39 17.09
C GLN A 73 -1.63 0.62 17.89
N PHE A 74 -2.01 1.72 17.24
CA PHE A 74 -2.74 2.81 17.85
C PHE A 74 -3.76 3.42 16.87
N LEU A 75 -4.74 4.11 17.43
CA LEU A 75 -5.59 5.06 16.72
C LEU A 75 -5.29 6.46 17.24
N THR A 76 -5.00 7.39 16.33
CA THR A 76 -4.83 8.82 16.65
C THR A 76 -5.88 9.63 15.90
N SER A 77 -6.66 10.42 16.62
CA SER A 77 -7.60 11.38 16.04
C SER A 77 -6.87 12.63 15.57
N VAL A 78 -7.05 12.97 14.30
CA VAL A 78 -6.51 14.18 13.65
C VAL A 78 -7.64 15.00 13.01
N GLU A 79 -7.53 16.32 13.06
CA GLU A 79 -8.43 17.22 12.35
C GLU A 79 -7.84 17.55 10.97
N VAL A 80 -8.70 17.54 9.94
CA VAL A 80 -8.38 17.95 8.58
C VAL A 80 -9.29 19.11 8.20
N GLU A 81 -8.70 20.24 7.85
CA GLU A 81 -9.39 21.50 7.60
C GLU A 81 -10.46 21.36 6.52
N GLY A 82 -11.71 21.67 6.85
CA GLY A 82 -12.84 21.54 5.94
C GLY A 82 -13.36 20.11 5.73
N PHE A 83 -12.72 19.09 6.32
CA PHE A 83 -13.13 17.68 6.23
C PHE A 83 -13.59 17.11 7.57
N GLY A 84 -13.00 17.54 8.69
CA GLY A 84 -13.38 17.13 10.05
C GLY A 84 -12.35 16.20 10.69
N SER A 85 -12.81 15.44 11.70
CA SER A 85 -11.96 14.55 12.49
C SER A 85 -11.89 13.15 11.88
N TYR A 86 -10.68 12.60 11.81
CA TYR A 86 -10.43 11.24 11.35
C TYR A 86 -9.53 10.49 12.35
N ASP A 87 -9.95 9.28 12.72
CA ASP A 87 -9.10 8.32 13.41
C ASP A 87 -8.16 7.64 12.41
N ILE A 88 -6.84 7.78 12.59
CA ILE A 88 -5.81 7.12 11.80
C ILE A 88 -5.22 5.95 12.58
N HIS A 89 -5.40 4.74 12.05
CA HIS A 89 -4.70 3.55 12.51
C HIS A 89 -3.24 3.61 12.09
N HIS A 90 -2.32 3.25 13.00
CA HIS A 90 -0.90 3.19 12.71
C HIS A 90 -0.16 2.23 13.64
N ILE A 91 0.91 1.62 13.12
CA ILE A 91 1.97 1.09 13.97
C ILE A 91 2.83 2.27 14.45
N HIS A 92 3.16 2.31 15.74
CA HIS A 92 4.14 3.23 16.31
C HIS A 92 5.19 2.45 17.10
N SER A 93 6.31 2.13 16.45
CA SER A 93 7.42 1.40 17.06
C SER A 93 8.56 2.36 17.39
N ARG A 94 8.87 2.50 18.68
CA ARG A 94 9.93 3.41 19.14
C ARG A 94 11.24 2.66 19.31
N SER A 95 12.29 3.12 18.63
CA SER A 95 13.67 2.74 18.98
C SER A 95 14.01 3.10 20.44
N PRO A 96 14.79 2.24 21.14
CA PRO A 96 15.29 2.56 22.48
C PRO A 96 16.42 3.60 22.46
N ARG A 97 17.00 3.89 21.29
CA ARG A 97 18.09 4.85 21.13
C ARG A 97 17.55 6.29 21.11
N SER A 98 18.24 7.19 21.81
CA SER A 98 17.84 8.60 21.93
C SER A 98 18.09 9.43 20.67
N ASP A 99 18.95 8.96 19.76
CA ASP A 99 19.27 9.60 18.49
C ASP A 99 18.40 9.10 17.33
N ALA A 100 17.31 8.38 17.64
CA ALA A 100 16.43 7.82 16.62
C ALA A 100 15.65 8.90 15.86
N VAL A 101 15.65 8.79 14.54
CA VAL A 101 14.97 9.73 13.64
C VAL A 101 13.50 9.31 13.48
N PRO A 102 12.52 10.20 13.62
CA PRO A 102 11.13 9.86 13.31
C PRO A 102 10.97 9.57 11.80
N LEU A 103 10.45 8.39 11.47
CA LEU A 103 10.25 7.91 10.11
C LEU A 103 8.77 7.59 9.88
N LEU A 104 8.14 8.34 8.97
CA LEU A 104 6.82 8.06 8.46
C LEU A 104 6.93 7.09 7.28
N PHE A 105 6.41 5.87 7.42
CA PHE A 105 6.38 4.86 6.38
C PHE A 105 5.01 4.85 5.69
N LEU A 106 4.96 5.13 4.39
CA LEU A 106 3.70 5.20 3.64
C LEU A 106 3.59 4.07 2.61
N HIS A 107 2.62 3.17 2.85
CA HIS A 107 2.25 2.10 1.93
C HIS A 107 1.46 2.64 0.72
N GLY A 108 1.09 1.74 -0.20
CA GLY A 108 0.22 2.05 -1.33
C GLY A 108 -0.96 1.09 -1.50
N TRP A 109 -1.38 0.89 -2.73
CA TRP A 109 -2.42 -0.06 -3.15
C TRP A 109 -1.80 -1.15 -4.06
N PRO A 110 -2.18 -2.44 -3.91
CA PRO A 110 -3.19 -3.00 -3.01
C PRO A 110 -2.67 -3.30 -1.59
N GLY A 111 -1.52 -2.74 -1.23
CA GLY A 111 -0.86 -3.01 0.03
C GLY A 111 -1.45 -2.31 1.26
N SER A 112 -0.70 -2.38 2.38
CA SER A 112 -1.16 -1.89 3.67
C SER A 112 -0.02 -1.66 4.66
N PHE A 113 -0.34 -1.23 5.88
CA PHE A 113 0.60 -1.11 7.00
C PHE A 113 1.37 -2.42 7.30
N ILE A 114 0.89 -3.58 6.83
CA ILE A 114 1.56 -4.86 7.02
C ILE A 114 2.92 -4.90 6.32
N GLU A 115 3.12 -4.14 5.24
CA GLU A 115 4.39 -4.12 4.49
C GLU A 115 5.59 -3.76 5.37
N VAL A 116 5.43 -2.79 6.28
CA VAL A 116 6.54 -2.36 7.15
C VAL A 116 6.98 -3.46 8.12
N THR A 117 6.09 -4.41 8.45
CA THR A 117 6.34 -5.40 9.51
C THR A 117 7.56 -6.29 9.22
N ARG A 118 7.91 -6.48 7.94
CA ARG A 118 9.06 -7.28 7.50
C ARG A 118 10.40 -6.60 7.73
N ILE A 119 10.41 -5.28 7.81
CA ILE A 119 11.64 -4.48 7.96
C ILE A 119 11.67 -3.68 9.27
N LEU A 120 10.58 -3.73 10.05
CA LEU A 120 10.39 -2.89 11.24
C LEU A 120 11.50 -3.08 12.28
N GLU A 121 11.89 -4.32 12.56
CA GLU A 121 12.93 -4.60 13.56
C GLU A 121 14.27 -3.99 13.16
N GLY A 122 14.69 -4.19 11.90
CA GLY A 122 15.92 -3.62 11.37
C GLY A 122 15.94 -2.09 11.38
N LEU A 123 14.80 -1.44 11.12
CA LEU A 123 14.69 0.02 11.19
C LEU A 123 14.74 0.56 12.63
N VAL A 124 14.15 -0.17 13.58
CA VAL A 124 14.02 0.26 14.97
C VAL A 124 15.29 0.00 15.77
N GLN A 125 15.94 -1.15 15.55
CA GLN A 125 17.17 -1.54 16.25
C GLN A 125 18.43 -1.06 15.52
N GLY A 126 18.41 -1.05 14.19
CA GLY A 126 19.57 -0.74 13.35
C GLY A 126 20.65 -1.81 13.42
N ALA A 127 21.53 -1.83 12.42
CA ALA A 127 22.84 -2.48 12.55
C ALA A 127 23.84 -1.52 13.22
N ASP A 128 24.99 -2.04 13.67
CA ASP A 128 26.05 -1.21 14.25
C ASP A 128 26.46 -0.07 13.31
N GLY A 129 26.48 1.15 13.84
CA GLY A 129 26.80 2.37 13.08
C GLY A 129 25.72 2.85 12.11
N SER A 130 24.59 2.15 11.99
CA SER A 130 23.47 2.58 11.15
C SER A 130 22.52 3.55 11.89
N PRO A 131 21.83 4.44 11.14
CA PRO A 131 20.74 5.21 11.71
C PRO A 131 19.61 4.28 12.18
N VAL A 132 18.89 4.73 13.20
CA VAL A 132 17.73 4.03 13.76
C VAL A 132 16.54 4.96 13.78
N PHE A 133 15.34 4.37 13.79
CA PHE A 133 14.12 5.12 13.56
C PHE A 133 13.06 4.87 14.64
N HIS A 134 12.34 5.92 15.00
CA HIS A 134 10.97 5.75 15.50
C HIS A 134 10.08 5.57 14.28
N VAL A 135 9.54 4.38 14.05
CA VAL A 135 8.76 4.07 12.85
C VAL A 135 7.28 4.28 13.12
N ILE A 136 6.66 5.12 12.29
CA ILE A 136 5.22 5.39 12.26
C ILE A 136 4.72 4.90 10.92
N ALA A 137 3.91 3.84 10.89
CA ALA A 137 3.36 3.27 9.67
C ALA A 137 1.82 3.30 9.72
N PRO A 138 1.19 4.38 9.23
CA PRO A 138 -0.25 4.49 9.21
C PRO A 138 -0.89 3.63 8.14
N SER A 139 -2.10 3.15 8.41
CA SER A 139 -3.05 2.88 7.35
C SER A 139 -3.56 4.22 6.81
N LEU A 140 -3.50 4.41 5.49
CA LEU A 140 -4.06 5.60 4.85
C LEU A 140 -5.57 5.74 5.13
N ILE A 141 -6.13 6.94 4.99
CA ILE A 141 -7.60 7.13 5.08
C ILE A 141 -8.26 6.29 3.98
N ASP A 142 -9.37 5.62 4.29
CA ASP A 142 -10.01 4.56 3.49
C ASP A 142 -9.27 3.21 3.40
N PHE A 143 -8.13 3.03 4.10
CA PHE A 143 -7.38 1.78 4.13
C PHE A 143 -7.36 1.14 5.53
N GLY A 144 -7.33 -0.20 5.55
CA GLY A 144 -7.12 -0.99 6.77
C GLY A 144 -8.11 -0.63 7.88
N PHE A 145 -7.57 -0.17 9.01
CA PHE A 145 -8.35 0.19 10.21
C PHE A 145 -8.50 1.70 10.43
N SER A 146 -8.07 2.52 9.46
CA SER A 146 -8.29 3.97 9.50
C SER A 146 -9.73 4.33 9.12
N SER A 147 -10.12 5.55 9.47
CA SER A 147 -11.43 6.10 9.12
C SER A 147 -11.66 6.10 7.61
N SER A 148 -12.93 5.97 7.21
CA SER A 148 -13.33 6.26 5.83
C SER A 148 -13.47 7.76 5.61
N SER A 149 -13.09 8.24 4.43
CA SER A 149 -13.27 9.64 3.99
C SER A 149 -14.74 10.09 3.93
N GLY A 150 -15.68 9.13 3.87
CA GLY A 150 -17.11 9.40 3.80
C GLY A 150 -17.54 9.86 2.40
N SER A 151 -18.30 10.95 2.31
CA SER A 151 -18.89 11.42 1.05
C SER A 151 -18.08 12.49 0.33
N LYS A 152 -17.01 13.03 0.94
CA LYS A 152 -16.18 14.08 0.34
C LYS A 152 -15.00 13.44 -0.40
N PRO A 153 -14.64 13.91 -1.61
CA PRO A 153 -13.41 13.47 -2.27
C PRO A 153 -12.19 13.77 -1.41
N PHE A 154 -11.48 12.73 -0.98
CA PHE A 154 -10.31 12.85 -0.09
C PHE A 154 -9.05 12.55 -0.88
N GLY A 155 -8.39 13.61 -1.36
CA GLY A 155 -7.25 13.53 -2.26
C GLY A 155 -5.89 13.43 -1.56
N MET A 156 -4.84 13.55 -2.36
CA MET A 156 -3.44 13.56 -1.87
C MET A 156 -3.18 14.75 -0.94
N ASP A 157 -3.81 15.90 -1.22
CA ASP A 157 -3.72 17.10 -0.39
C ASP A 157 -4.21 16.87 1.03
N GLN A 158 -5.37 16.22 1.18
CA GLN A 158 -5.97 15.90 2.47
C GLN A 158 -5.20 14.81 3.20
N HIS A 159 -4.71 13.79 2.47
CA HIS A 159 -3.80 12.80 3.04
C HIS A 159 -2.53 13.45 3.60
N ALA A 160 -1.91 14.38 2.87
CA ALA A 160 -0.71 15.08 3.32
C ALA A 160 -0.95 15.86 4.61
N GLU A 161 -2.09 16.56 4.71
CA GLU A 161 -2.48 17.28 5.92
C GLU A 161 -2.72 16.33 7.10
N ALA A 162 -3.52 15.28 6.89
CA ALA A 162 -3.86 14.30 7.92
C ALA A 162 -2.62 13.59 8.47
N LEU A 163 -1.71 13.16 7.61
CA LEU A 163 -0.49 12.46 7.98
C LEU A 163 0.53 13.37 8.65
N ASN A 164 0.66 14.63 8.20
CA ASN A 164 1.44 15.61 8.94
C ASN A 164 0.81 15.88 10.33
N GLY A 165 -0.52 15.99 10.41
CA GLY A 165 -1.26 16.11 11.66
C GLY A 165 -1.00 14.94 12.62
N LEU A 166 -0.92 13.71 12.09
CA LEU A 166 -0.54 12.52 12.86
C LEU A 166 0.86 12.66 13.46
N MET A 167 1.86 13.06 12.67
CA MET A 167 3.23 13.21 13.16
C MET A 167 3.32 14.26 14.27
N LEU A 168 2.62 15.40 14.10
CA LEU A 168 2.55 16.44 15.13
C LEU A 168 1.82 15.98 16.40
N ALA A 169 0.73 15.21 16.26
CA ALA A 169 0.00 14.63 17.38
C ALA A 169 0.89 13.71 18.23
N LEU A 170 1.82 13.01 17.59
CA LEU A 170 2.80 12.13 18.23
C LEU A 170 4.04 12.88 18.78
N GLY A 171 4.10 14.20 18.59
CA GLY A 171 5.19 15.06 19.06
C GLY A 171 6.39 15.18 18.11
N TYR A 172 6.28 14.64 16.90
CA TYR A 172 7.35 14.71 15.89
C TYR A 172 7.18 15.93 14.99
N ASN A 173 7.81 17.04 15.40
CA ASN A 173 7.81 18.28 14.63
C ASN A 173 8.66 18.21 13.35
N GLN A 174 9.65 17.31 13.34
CA GLN A 174 10.50 17.03 12.20
C GLN A 174 10.61 15.52 12.01
N TYR A 175 10.50 15.07 10.75
CA TYR A 175 10.49 13.66 10.41
C TYR A 175 11.02 13.43 9.00
N MET A 176 11.42 12.19 8.74
CA MET A 176 11.72 11.68 7.40
C MET A 176 10.56 10.82 6.91
N ILE A 177 10.49 10.61 5.61
CA ILE A 177 9.45 9.77 4.99
C ILE A 177 10.11 8.66 4.17
N GLN A 178 9.62 7.44 4.31
CA GLN A 178 9.84 6.37 3.36
C GLN A 178 8.49 6.05 2.70
N SER A 179 8.47 5.88 1.37
CA SER A 179 7.21 5.60 0.68
C SER A 179 7.38 4.87 -0.65
N GLY A 180 6.36 4.10 -1.03
CA GLY A 180 6.17 3.57 -2.38
C GLY A 180 4.76 3.86 -2.90
N ASP A 181 4.51 3.57 -4.18
CA ASP A 181 3.19 3.58 -4.82
C ASP A 181 2.38 4.88 -4.51
N VAL A 182 1.12 4.80 -4.08
CA VAL A 182 0.27 5.94 -3.69
C VAL A 182 0.92 6.75 -2.56
N GLY A 183 1.59 6.09 -1.62
CA GLY A 183 2.40 6.73 -0.59
C GLY A 183 3.41 7.71 -1.17
N SER A 184 4.07 7.38 -2.28
CA SER A 184 5.02 8.28 -2.96
C SER A 184 4.35 9.53 -3.53
N LEU A 185 3.12 9.41 -4.02
CA LEU A 185 2.34 10.56 -4.48
C LEU A 185 1.98 11.46 -3.32
N ILE A 186 1.54 10.90 -2.19
CA ILE A 186 1.23 11.65 -0.97
C ILE A 186 2.49 12.36 -0.42
N THR A 187 3.63 11.67 -0.40
CA THR A 187 4.93 12.22 0.02
C THR A 187 5.28 13.49 -0.74
N ARG A 188 4.98 13.57 -2.05
CA ARG A 188 5.22 14.80 -2.84
C ARG A 188 4.42 15.99 -2.29
N PHE A 189 3.16 15.78 -1.92
CA PHE A 189 2.33 16.84 -1.33
C PHE A 189 2.81 17.23 0.07
N ILE A 190 3.25 16.26 0.89
CA ILE A 190 3.86 16.55 2.20
C ILE A 190 5.13 17.37 2.03
N ALA A 191 6.02 16.98 1.11
CA ALA A 191 7.27 17.68 0.85
C ALA A 191 7.03 19.12 0.33
N LEU A 192 6.06 19.29 -0.59
CA LEU A 192 5.70 20.62 -1.12
C LEU A 192 5.14 21.55 -0.03
N LYS A 193 4.29 21.03 0.86
CA LYS A 193 3.63 21.83 1.90
C LYS A 193 4.50 22.06 3.13
N TYR A 194 5.31 21.07 3.52
CA TYR A 194 5.95 21.00 4.83
C TYR A 194 7.46 20.71 4.79
N GLY A 195 8.07 20.59 3.61
CA GLY A 195 9.48 20.18 3.45
C GLY A 195 10.52 21.14 4.04
N ARG A 196 10.18 22.42 4.25
CA ARG A 196 11.11 23.41 4.83
C ARG A 196 11.20 23.33 6.35
N GLU A 197 10.17 22.83 7.01
CA GLU A 197 10.02 22.96 8.46
C GLU A 197 9.89 21.60 9.15
N ARG A 198 9.27 20.62 8.48
CA ARG A 198 8.84 19.35 9.09
C ARG A 198 9.38 18.12 8.36
N CYS A 199 9.17 18.02 7.05
CA CYS A 199 9.65 16.88 6.26
C CYS A 199 11.11 17.10 5.84
N LEU A 200 12.06 16.63 6.66
CA LEU A 200 13.49 16.88 6.48
C LEU A 200 14.08 16.21 5.24
N ALA A 201 13.60 15.00 4.95
CA ALA A 201 14.00 14.22 3.79
C ALA A 201 12.92 13.19 3.48
N TYR A 202 12.89 12.72 2.23
CA TYR A 202 12.10 11.56 1.86
C TYR A 202 12.92 10.61 0.99
N HIS A 203 12.62 9.32 1.12
CA HIS A 203 13.14 8.25 0.29
C HIS A 203 11.96 7.55 -0.38
N THR A 204 12.00 7.42 -1.71
CA THR A 204 10.95 6.71 -2.47
C THR A 204 11.52 5.55 -3.26
N ASN A 205 10.82 4.42 -3.24
CA ASN A 205 11.09 3.28 -4.12
C ASN A 205 10.12 3.24 -5.32
N THR A 206 9.35 4.30 -5.53
CA THR A 206 8.50 4.48 -6.70
C THR A 206 8.81 5.83 -7.33
N SER A 207 9.34 5.80 -8.55
CA SER A 207 9.65 6.98 -9.35
C SER A 207 8.95 6.85 -10.69
N ALA A 208 8.03 7.78 -10.97
CA ALA A 208 7.31 7.88 -12.24
C ALA A 208 7.41 9.32 -12.76
N PRO A 209 8.61 9.77 -13.17
CA PRO A 209 8.77 11.10 -13.75
C PRO A 209 8.03 11.18 -15.09
N ALA A 210 7.51 12.35 -15.42
CA ALA A 210 7.08 12.62 -16.78
C ALA A 210 8.32 12.61 -17.70
N GLU A 211 8.14 12.18 -18.95
CA GLU A 211 9.20 12.27 -19.95
C GLU A 211 9.62 13.75 -20.09
N PRO A 212 10.90 14.07 -19.87
CA PRO A 212 11.36 15.44 -20.02
C PRO A 212 11.25 15.83 -21.50
N THR A 213 10.61 16.97 -21.77
CA THR A 213 10.53 17.55 -23.11
C THR A 213 11.31 18.86 -23.17
N PRO A 214 11.78 19.30 -24.36
CA PRO A 214 12.48 20.59 -24.47
C PRO A 214 11.66 21.77 -23.93
N ALA A 215 10.34 21.66 -23.94
CA ALA A 215 9.43 22.67 -23.40
C ALA A 215 9.30 22.64 -21.87
N THR A 216 9.41 21.47 -21.24
CA THR A 216 9.15 21.28 -19.80
C THR A 216 10.42 21.13 -18.98
N SER A 217 11.51 20.66 -19.58
CA SER A 217 12.77 20.34 -18.90
C SER A 217 13.96 20.42 -19.88
N PRO A 218 14.26 21.61 -20.45
CA PRO A 218 15.27 21.78 -21.49
C PRO A 218 16.66 21.28 -21.08
N GLU A 219 17.07 21.54 -19.83
CA GLU A 219 18.38 21.10 -19.31
C GLU A 219 18.48 19.58 -19.20
N VAL A 220 17.38 18.91 -18.82
CA VAL A 220 17.34 17.44 -18.69
C VAL A 220 17.37 16.81 -20.08
N CYS A 221 16.60 17.36 -21.04
CA CYS A 221 16.62 16.90 -22.43
C CYS A 221 18.00 17.01 -23.07
N ALA A 222 18.69 18.14 -22.86
CA ALA A 222 20.05 18.32 -23.36
C ALA A 222 21.00 17.23 -22.82
N LYS A 223 20.96 16.97 -21.51
CA LYS A 223 21.77 15.93 -20.86
C LYS A 223 21.45 14.52 -21.36
N MET A 224 20.17 14.21 -21.60
CA MET A 224 19.77 12.91 -22.16
C MET A 224 20.31 12.69 -23.57
N GLY A 225 20.44 13.76 -24.38
CA GLY A 225 21.07 13.67 -25.70
C GLY A 225 22.57 13.34 -25.64
N GLU A 226 23.25 13.75 -24.57
CA GLU A 226 24.68 13.52 -24.36
C GLU A 226 24.99 12.19 -23.67
N THR A 227 24.01 11.61 -22.96
CA THR A 227 24.17 10.38 -22.19
C THR A 227 23.21 9.31 -22.73
N PRO A 228 23.64 8.48 -23.69
CA PRO A 228 22.78 7.45 -24.26
C PRO A 228 22.36 6.44 -23.20
N LEU A 229 21.11 6.00 -23.29
CA LEU A 229 20.55 5.00 -22.38
C LEU A 229 21.25 3.65 -22.55
N SER A 230 21.58 3.02 -21.44
CA SER A 230 22.04 1.64 -21.38
C SER A 230 20.95 0.66 -21.83
N ASN A 231 21.36 -0.56 -22.20
CA ASN A 231 20.42 -1.63 -22.52
C ASN A 231 19.45 -1.95 -21.36
N SER A 232 19.90 -1.82 -20.11
CA SER A 232 19.04 -1.98 -18.92
C SER A 232 17.98 -0.89 -18.80
N GLU A 233 18.33 0.37 -19.10
CA GLU A 233 17.41 1.49 -19.07
C GLU A 233 16.39 1.40 -20.21
N MET A 234 16.84 1.02 -21.42
CA MET A 234 15.93 0.75 -22.55
C MET A 234 14.91 -0.33 -22.21
N LYS A 235 15.33 -1.45 -21.60
CA LYS A 235 14.41 -2.50 -21.12
C LYS A 235 13.46 -2.00 -20.03
N ALA A 236 13.90 -1.09 -19.15
CA ALA A 236 13.02 -0.49 -18.14
C ALA A 236 11.96 0.43 -18.76
N LEU A 237 12.32 1.19 -19.80
CA LEU A 237 11.36 1.99 -20.58
C LEU A 237 10.37 1.11 -21.33
N GLU A 238 10.81 0.02 -21.95
CA GLU A 238 9.92 -0.96 -22.60
C GLU A 238 8.90 -1.54 -21.62
N ARG A 239 9.33 -1.96 -20.43
CA ARG A 239 8.42 -2.43 -19.36
C ARG A 239 7.44 -1.34 -18.92
N SER A 240 7.89 -0.10 -18.79
CA SER A 240 7.04 1.04 -18.42
C SER A 240 5.98 1.35 -19.48
N ALA A 241 6.36 1.27 -20.76
CA ALA A 241 5.44 1.43 -21.89
C ALA A 241 4.43 0.27 -21.94
N GLN A 242 4.86 -0.96 -21.71
CA GLN A 242 3.97 -2.12 -21.64
C GLN A 242 2.97 -1.99 -20.48
N PHE A 243 3.43 -1.63 -19.29
CA PHE A 243 2.55 -1.39 -18.14
C PHE A 243 1.53 -0.28 -18.43
N SER A 244 1.95 0.82 -19.06
CA SER A 244 1.05 1.92 -19.44
C SER A 244 -0.04 1.49 -20.43
N LYS A 245 0.30 0.58 -21.34
CA LYS A 245 -0.61 0.08 -22.37
C LYS A 245 -1.56 -1.01 -21.86
N GLU A 246 -1.05 -1.93 -21.05
CA GLU A 246 -1.73 -3.21 -20.74
C GLU A 246 -2.05 -3.37 -19.25
N GLY A 247 -1.30 -2.71 -18.35
CA GLY A 247 -1.39 -2.89 -16.89
C GLY A 247 -2.30 -1.90 -16.15
N LEU A 248 -2.74 -0.80 -16.80
CA LEU A 248 -3.50 0.28 -16.15
C LEU A 248 -5.02 0.07 -16.06
N GLY A 249 -5.55 -1.08 -16.48
CA GLY A 249 -6.99 -1.36 -16.45
C GLY A 249 -7.62 -1.21 -15.06
N TYR A 250 -6.94 -1.71 -14.01
CA TYR A 250 -7.38 -1.58 -12.63
C TYR A 250 -7.51 -0.09 -12.21
N TYR A 251 -6.51 0.72 -12.58
CA TYR A 251 -6.43 2.13 -12.24
C TYR A 251 -7.51 2.93 -12.96
N GLN A 252 -7.76 2.65 -14.25
CA GLN A 252 -8.84 3.30 -15.00
C GLN A 252 -10.22 3.02 -14.38
N GLN A 253 -10.46 1.79 -13.94
CA GLN A 253 -11.71 1.44 -13.27
C GLN A 253 -11.87 2.15 -11.92
N LEU A 254 -10.81 2.14 -11.09
CA LEU A 254 -10.82 2.80 -9.77
C LEU A 254 -10.91 4.33 -9.87
N SER A 255 -10.26 4.94 -10.86
CA SER A 255 -10.25 6.40 -11.04
C SER A 255 -11.55 6.97 -11.62
N THR A 256 -12.38 6.15 -12.28
CA THR A 256 -13.58 6.64 -12.98
C THR A 256 -14.90 6.13 -12.40
N LYS A 257 -14.96 4.89 -11.90
CA LYS A 257 -16.18 4.23 -11.41
C LYS A 257 -15.90 3.40 -10.14
N PRO A 258 -15.29 3.97 -9.09
CA PRO A 258 -14.89 3.23 -7.89
C PRO A 258 -16.07 2.58 -7.17
N GLN A 259 -17.21 3.28 -7.07
CA GLN A 259 -18.41 2.74 -6.42
C GLN A 259 -18.96 1.49 -7.15
N THR A 260 -18.87 1.45 -8.48
CA THR A 260 -19.37 0.32 -9.28
C THR A 260 -18.58 -0.95 -8.98
N ILE A 261 -17.25 -0.88 -9.05
CA ILE A 261 -16.40 -2.05 -8.76
C ILE A 261 -16.45 -2.43 -7.26
N ALA A 262 -16.68 -1.47 -6.37
CA ALA A 262 -16.81 -1.73 -4.94
C ALA A 262 -17.95 -2.71 -4.61
N TYR A 263 -19.06 -2.72 -5.36
CA TYR A 263 -20.11 -3.72 -5.16
C TYR A 263 -19.58 -5.13 -5.41
N CYS A 264 -18.85 -5.34 -6.50
CA CYS A 264 -18.28 -6.64 -6.86
C CYS A 264 -17.23 -7.10 -5.83
N LEU A 265 -16.28 -6.23 -5.49
CA LEU A 265 -15.17 -6.58 -4.59
C LEU A 265 -15.62 -6.74 -3.13
N ARG A 266 -16.65 -6.01 -2.70
CA ARG A 266 -17.24 -6.17 -1.36
C ARG A 266 -18.10 -7.43 -1.26
N ASP A 267 -18.79 -7.79 -2.34
CA ASP A 267 -19.68 -8.94 -2.35
C ASP A 267 -18.98 -10.27 -2.64
N SER A 268 -17.85 -10.31 -3.33
CA SER A 268 -17.13 -11.58 -3.56
C SER A 268 -15.73 -11.56 -2.95
N PRO A 269 -15.44 -12.34 -1.89
CA PRO A 269 -14.07 -12.47 -1.37
C PRO A 269 -13.14 -13.09 -2.41
N VAL A 270 -13.62 -14.03 -3.22
CA VAL A 270 -12.84 -14.61 -4.32
C VAL A 270 -12.58 -13.58 -5.43
N GLY A 271 -13.56 -12.73 -5.72
CA GLY A 271 -13.37 -11.61 -6.65
C GLY A 271 -12.32 -10.62 -6.15
N LEU A 272 -12.33 -10.29 -4.86
CA LEU A 272 -11.29 -9.46 -4.22
C LEU A 272 -9.91 -10.13 -4.25
N LEU A 273 -9.84 -11.42 -3.91
CA LEU A 273 -8.62 -12.22 -3.96
C LEU A 273 -8.02 -12.19 -5.37
N ALA A 274 -8.81 -12.48 -6.40
CA ALA A 274 -8.32 -12.46 -7.78
C ALA A 274 -7.81 -11.08 -8.20
N TRP A 275 -8.55 -10.02 -7.84
CA TRP A 275 -8.19 -8.64 -8.19
C TRP A 275 -6.88 -8.18 -7.56
N ILE A 276 -6.60 -8.59 -6.32
CA ILE A 276 -5.38 -8.22 -5.59
C ILE A 276 -4.22 -9.16 -5.98
N TYR A 277 -4.45 -10.47 -6.00
CA TYR A 277 -3.39 -11.46 -6.19
C TYR A 277 -2.74 -11.34 -7.58
N GLU A 278 -3.48 -10.94 -8.60
CA GLU A 278 -2.92 -10.61 -9.91
C GLU A 278 -1.78 -9.57 -9.80
N LYS A 279 -1.96 -8.54 -8.97
CA LYS A 279 -0.93 -7.50 -8.76
C LYS A 279 0.22 -8.00 -7.90
N MET A 280 -0.07 -8.83 -6.90
CA MET A 280 0.99 -9.45 -6.10
C MET A 280 1.91 -10.32 -6.97
N HIS A 281 1.34 -11.07 -7.91
CA HIS A 281 2.10 -11.85 -8.89
C HIS A 281 2.86 -10.94 -9.88
N ASP A 282 2.15 -10.05 -10.59
CA ASP A 282 2.73 -9.29 -11.71
C ASP A 282 3.71 -8.19 -11.29
N TRP A 283 3.59 -7.66 -10.06
CA TRP A 283 4.41 -6.54 -9.57
C TRP A 283 5.52 -6.97 -8.61
N SER A 284 5.64 -8.27 -8.37
CA SER A 284 6.78 -8.82 -7.65
C SER A 284 7.81 -9.37 -8.63
N ASP A 285 9.06 -9.40 -8.21
CA ASP A 285 10.10 -10.17 -8.90
C ASP A 285 9.91 -11.67 -8.58
N ASP A 286 10.97 -12.44 -8.35
CA ASP A 286 10.88 -13.86 -7.96
C ASP A 286 10.42 -14.09 -6.49
N TYR A 287 9.60 -13.19 -5.91
CA TYR A 287 9.12 -13.36 -4.55
C TYR A 287 8.08 -14.47 -4.46
N ALA A 288 8.44 -15.54 -3.75
CA ALA A 288 7.57 -16.70 -3.54
C ALA A 288 6.53 -16.43 -2.45
N TRP A 289 5.43 -15.75 -2.83
CA TRP A 289 4.30 -15.52 -1.95
C TRP A 289 3.75 -16.82 -1.39
N THR A 290 3.66 -16.91 -0.07
CA THR A 290 2.98 -18.02 0.60
C THR A 290 1.47 -17.81 0.58
N ASP A 291 0.70 -18.90 0.62
CA ASP A 291 -0.76 -18.83 0.72
C ASP A 291 -1.21 -18.01 1.94
N GLU A 292 -0.50 -18.10 3.07
CA GLU A 292 -0.81 -17.29 4.27
C GLU A 292 -0.61 -15.78 4.00
N GLU A 293 0.44 -15.39 3.27
CA GLU A 293 0.70 -13.98 2.93
C GLU A 293 -0.32 -13.41 1.94
N VAL A 294 -0.75 -14.19 0.95
CA VAL A 294 -1.77 -13.75 -0.03
C VAL A 294 -3.13 -13.57 0.63
N LEU A 295 -3.47 -14.42 1.60
CA LEU A 295 -4.77 -14.45 2.25
C LEU A 295 -4.88 -13.56 3.52
N THR A 296 -3.76 -13.00 3.97
CA THR A 296 -3.65 -12.08 5.13
C THR A 296 -4.02 -10.65 4.73
#